data_AF-A0A2D6ASU0-F1
#
_entry.id   AF-A0A2D6ASU0-F1
#
_cell.length_a   1.000
_cell.length_b   1.000
_cell.length_c   1.000
_cell.angle_alpha   90.00
_cell.angle_beta   90.00
_cell.angle_gamma   90.00
#
_symmetry.space_group_name_H-M   'P 1'
#
loop_
_entity.id
_entity.type
_entity.pdbx_description
1 polymer ?
#
loop_
_entity_poly.entity_id
_entity_poly.type
_entity_poly.pdbx_seq_one_letter_code
_entity_poly.pdbx_strand_id
1 'polypeptide(L)'
;MNTDRDIQISFLEWVKVKNPQLRFADELASLLDISKDSAYRRMRGDTLLTFNEIRKISQNFKASLDTFFNLSKDTVLFHKRMLNVNFGYIDFLNAVLQSIHLIQQKESYHMTYIAKDIPPFHYFRFTELSAFKSYFWMKTILKEPSLANKTYHKSVISPEMTLLCEQIWDAYQQVPSLEIWSDETFNVTLRQIEYSYEVGMLTKEQLGVLIDEMRQLLNILAKEAEEGVKMSPNNKALVNGRYELYYNEIEIGDNTIFFSMDEQRMVHKTYNMLNLLSTTDHEFCLNIERYISTVLQKSIPISNSSEKERIRFFNTMHAKLNDFERVTG
;
A
#
# COMPACT_ATOMS: atom_id res chain seq x y z
N MET A 1 -23.80 4.28 32.24
CA MET A 1 -23.66 3.04 31.47
C MET A 1 -24.74 3.05 30.41
N ASN A 2 -24.41 2.82 29.15
CA ASN A 2 -25.41 2.71 28.08
C ASN A 2 -26.28 1.47 28.34
N THR A 3 -27.59 1.55 28.08
CA THR A 3 -28.47 0.38 28.20
C THR A 3 -28.24 -0.58 27.03
N ASP A 4 -28.62 -1.86 27.17
CA ASP A 4 -28.54 -2.85 26.06
C ASP A 4 -29.25 -2.36 24.79
N ARG A 5 -30.35 -1.61 24.98
CA ARG A 5 -31.08 -0.94 23.91
C ARG A 5 -30.21 0.10 23.20
N ASP A 6 -29.57 1.00 23.94
CA ASP A 6 -28.74 2.08 23.36
C ASP A 6 -27.52 1.53 22.63
N ILE A 7 -26.91 0.47 23.18
CA ILE A 7 -25.78 -0.24 22.56
C ILE A 7 -26.21 -0.84 21.22
N GLN A 8 -27.35 -1.53 21.16
CA GLN A 8 -27.85 -2.13 19.93
C GLN A 8 -28.18 -1.08 18.86
N ILE A 9 -28.86 0.01 19.24
CA ILE A 9 -29.17 1.11 18.31
C ILE A 9 -27.87 1.65 17.72
N SER A 10 -26.89 1.94 18.57
CA SER A 10 -25.57 2.43 18.15
C SER A 10 -24.87 1.44 17.21
N PHE A 11 -24.95 0.13 17.49
CA PHE A 11 -24.39 -0.91 16.62
C PHE A 11 -25.04 -0.91 15.24
N LEU A 12 -26.37 -0.92 15.17
CA LEU A 12 -27.09 -0.95 13.90
C LEU A 12 -26.92 0.36 13.11
N GLU A 13 -26.84 1.51 13.78
CA GLU A 13 -26.49 2.77 13.15
C GLU A 13 -25.07 2.75 12.57
N TRP A 14 -24.09 2.26 13.33
CA TRP A 14 -22.72 2.11 12.87
C TRP A 14 -22.62 1.19 11.63
N VAL A 15 -23.33 0.06 11.62
CA VAL A 15 -23.41 -0.83 10.45
C VAL A 15 -24.06 -0.12 9.26
N LYS A 16 -25.14 0.63 9.49
CA LYS A 16 -25.86 1.40 8.46
C LYS A 16 -24.98 2.49 7.83
N VAL A 17 -24.25 3.26 8.64
CA VAL A 17 -23.36 4.34 8.16
C VAL A 17 -22.27 3.79 7.25
N LYS A 18 -21.76 2.58 7.53
CA LYS A 18 -20.78 1.91 6.66
C LYS A 18 -21.35 1.41 5.34
N ASN A 19 -22.67 1.35 5.19
CA ASN A 19 -23.35 0.78 4.02
C ASN A 19 -24.51 1.70 3.55
N PRO A 20 -24.23 2.98 3.18
CA PRO A 20 -25.25 4.00 2.99
C PRO A 20 -26.16 3.78 1.77
N GLN A 21 -25.72 2.96 0.81
CA GLN A 21 -26.44 2.69 -0.44
C GLN A 21 -27.57 1.65 -0.28
N LEU A 22 -27.69 1.00 0.89
CA LEU A 22 -28.65 -0.07 1.11
C LEU A 22 -29.92 0.42 1.80
N ARG A 23 -31.06 -0.15 1.40
CA ARG A 23 -32.29 -0.10 2.21
C ARG A 23 -32.12 -0.99 3.43
N PHE A 24 -31.42 -0.48 4.43
CA PHE A 24 -30.92 -1.28 5.56
C PHE A 24 -31.99 -2.12 6.27
N ALA A 25 -33.22 -1.62 6.42
CA ALA A 25 -34.32 -2.36 7.01
C ALA A 25 -34.78 -3.57 6.16
N ASP A 26 -34.73 -3.45 4.82
CA ASP A 26 -35.11 -4.54 3.90
C ASP A 26 -34.05 -5.64 3.91
N GLU A 27 -32.77 -5.25 3.88
CA GLU A 27 -31.63 -6.17 4.00
C GLU A 27 -31.64 -6.90 5.35
N LEU A 28 -31.88 -6.17 6.45
CA LEU A 28 -31.95 -6.75 7.78
C LEU A 28 -33.12 -7.75 7.89
N ALA A 29 -34.27 -7.42 7.33
CA ALA A 29 -35.43 -8.31 7.29
C ALA A 29 -35.12 -9.60 6.52
N SER A 30 -34.50 -9.49 5.34
CA SER A 30 -34.10 -10.64 4.53
C SER A 30 -33.04 -11.50 5.22
N LEU A 31 -31.98 -10.89 5.77
CA LEU A 31 -30.88 -11.60 6.42
C LEU A 31 -31.31 -12.39 7.66
N LEU A 32 -32.22 -11.82 8.44
CA LEU A 32 -32.70 -12.43 9.67
C LEU A 32 -33.92 -13.34 9.45
N ASP A 33 -34.47 -13.37 8.24
CA ASP A 33 -35.72 -14.08 7.89
C ASP A 33 -36.90 -13.63 8.77
N ILE A 34 -37.11 -12.31 8.82
CA ILE A 34 -38.16 -11.66 9.61
C ILE A 34 -38.95 -10.65 8.78
N SER A 35 -40.11 -10.22 9.28
CA SER A 35 -40.87 -9.15 8.64
C SER A 35 -40.16 -7.79 8.76
N LYS A 36 -40.44 -6.89 7.81
CA LYS A 36 -39.91 -5.52 7.81
C LYS A 36 -40.24 -4.73 9.09
N ASP A 37 -41.43 -4.93 9.65
CA ASP A 37 -41.82 -4.35 10.94
C ASP A 37 -40.93 -4.86 12.10
N SER A 38 -40.64 -6.17 12.10
CA SER A 38 -39.76 -6.81 13.09
C SER A 38 -38.30 -6.31 12.97
N ALA A 39 -37.85 -6.00 11.76
CA ALA A 39 -36.55 -5.35 11.52
C ALA A 39 -36.52 -3.91 12.08
N TYR A 40 -37.56 -3.11 11.82
CA TYR A 40 -37.67 -1.75 12.38
C TYR A 40 -37.70 -1.74 13.92
N ARG A 41 -38.39 -2.70 14.54
CA ARG A 41 -38.39 -2.86 16.01
C ARG A 41 -36.98 -3.11 16.56
N ARG A 42 -36.15 -3.92 15.89
CA ARG A 42 -34.74 -4.11 16.27
C ARG A 42 -33.92 -2.84 16.08
N MET A 43 -34.13 -2.11 14.99
CA MET A 43 -33.43 -0.85 14.72
C MET A 43 -33.72 0.23 15.77
N ARG A 44 -34.94 0.28 16.32
CA ARG A 44 -35.31 1.19 17.43
C ARG A 44 -34.98 0.64 18.83
N GLY A 45 -34.49 -0.60 18.88
CA GLY A 45 -34.22 -1.32 20.13
C GLY A 45 -35.48 -1.70 20.92
N ASP A 46 -36.66 -1.71 20.29
CA ASP A 46 -37.92 -2.22 20.88
C ASP A 46 -37.86 -3.75 21.08
N THR A 47 -37.02 -4.42 20.29
CA THR A 47 -36.72 -5.85 20.40
C THR A 47 -35.21 -6.04 20.32
N LEU A 48 -34.62 -6.66 21.34
CA LEU A 48 -33.18 -6.91 21.37
C LEU A 48 -32.78 -8.00 20.37
N LEU A 49 -31.61 -7.85 19.77
CA LEU A 49 -30.97 -8.83 18.91
C LEU A 49 -30.45 -9.97 19.77
N THR A 50 -30.72 -11.18 19.34
CA THR A 50 -30.07 -12.38 19.83
C THR A 50 -28.62 -12.44 19.34
N PHE A 51 -27.77 -13.18 20.05
CA PHE A 51 -26.37 -13.38 19.64
C PHE A 51 -26.24 -13.95 18.22
N ASN A 52 -27.15 -14.83 17.79
CA ASN A 52 -27.14 -15.38 16.44
C ASN A 52 -27.48 -14.32 15.38
N GLU A 53 -28.41 -13.40 15.66
CA GLU A 53 -28.72 -12.30 14.75
C GLU A 53 -27.53 -11.33 14.66
N ILE A 54 -26.89 -11.01 15.79
CA ILE A 54 -25.65 -10.21 15.81
C ILE A 54 -24.57 -10.88 14.95
N ARG A 55 -24.35 -12.19 15.12
CA ARG A 55 -23.40 -12.96 14.29
C ARG A 55 -23.71 -12.85 12.79
N LYS A 56 -24.98 -13.04 12.39
CA LYS A 56 -25.41 -12.93 10.98
C LYS A 56 -25.12 -11.53 10.43
N ILE A 57 -25.49 -10.48 11.18
CA ILE A 57 -25.25 -9.08 10.82
C ILE A 57 -23.74 -8.83 10.66
N SER A 58 -22.95 -9.20 11.66
CA SER A 58 -21.50 -9.05 11.64
C SER A 58 -20.83 -9.73 10.46
N GLN A 59 -21.26 -10.95 10.10
CA GLN A 59 -20.72 -11.69 8.95
C GLN A 59 -21.14 -11.08 7.61
N ASN A 60 -22.43 -10.75 7.45
CA ASN A 60 -22.96 -10.22 6.20
C ASN A 60 -22.38 -8.85 5.86
N PHE A 61 -22.32 -7.95 6.85
CA PHE A 61 -21.86 -6.57 6.66
C PHE A 61 -20.37 -6.37 6.97
N LYS A 62 -19.62 -7.45 7.23
CA LYS A 62 -18.20 -7.40 7.65
C LYS A 62 -17.97 -6.46 8.85
N ALA A 63 -18.92 -6.45 9.77
CA ALA A 63 -18.99 -5.55 10.92
C ALA A 63 -18.44 -6.24 12.19
N SER A 64 -17.16 -6.00 12.49
CA SER A 64 -16.49 -6.56 13.67
C SER A 64 -17.05 -5.98 14.97
N LEU A 65 -17.44 -6.85 15.91
CA LEU A 65 -17.90 -6.46 17.24
C LEU A 65 -16.77 -5.85 18.07
N ASP A 66 -15.53 -6.33 17.91
CA ASP A 66 -14.36 -5.77 18.61
C ASP A 66 -14.16 -4.29 18.23
N THR A 67 -14.33 -3.94 16.95
CA THR A 67 -14.28 -2.54 16.50
C THR A 67 -15.41 -1.71 17.11
N PHE A 68 -16.61 -2.27 17.15
CA PHE A 68 -17.78 -1.54 17.64
C PHE A 68 -17.67 -1.24 19.13
N PHE A 69 -17.30 -2.24 19.92
CA PHE A 69 -17.24 -2.10 21.37
C PHE A 69 -15.95 -1.46 21.87
N ASN A 70 -14.91 -1.38 21.04
CA ASN A 70 -13.61 -0.83 21.39
C ASN A 70 -13.09 -1.37 22.74
N LEU A 71 -13.23 -2.70 22.95
CA LEU A 71 -13.21 -3.36 24.26
C LEU A 71 -11.86 -3.27 25.00
N SER A 72 -10.81 -2.75 24.38
CA SER A 72 -9.59 -2.39 25.10
C SER A 72 -8.89 -1.20 24.44
N LYS A 73 -8.29 -0.34 25.26
CA LYS A 73 -7.37 0.72 24.79
C LYS A 73 -6.00 0.15 24.36
N ASP A 74 -5.73 -1.11 24.71
CA ASP A 74 -4.44 -1.78 24.50
C ASP A 74 -4.46 -2.75 23.32
N THR A 75 -5.53 -2.76 22.51
CA THR A 75 -5.68 -3.63 21.34
C THR A 75 -6.05 -2.80 20.13
N VAL A 76 -5.30 -3.00 19.05
CA VAL A 76 -5.58 -2.37 17.76
C VAL A 76 -6.06 -3.45 16.81
N LEU A 77 -7.25 -3.24 16.24
CA LEU A 77 -7.73 -4.13 15.19
C LEU A 77 -7.05 -3.80 13.87
N PHE A 78 -6.46 -4.82 13.24
CA PHE A 78 -5.97 -4.75 11.87
C PHE A 78 -6.80 -5.63 10.95
N HIS A 79 -7.19 -5.08 9.80
CA HIS A 79 -7.65 -5.85 8.67
C HIS A 79 -6.44 -6.34 7.87
N LYS A 80 -6.21 -7.65 7.87
CA LYS A 80 -5.15 -8.26 7.07
C LYS A 80 -5.60 -8.48 5.63
N ARG A 81 -4.71 -8.21 4.69
CA ARG A 81 -4.79 -8.64 3.29
C ARG A 81 -3.61 -9.58 3.05
N MET A 82 -3.93 -10.84 2.79
CA MET A 82 -2.93 -11.91 2.69
C MET A 82 -3.12 -12.68 1.40
N LEU A 83 -2.06 -12.74 0.59
CA LEU A 83 -1.98 -13.61 -0.56
C LEU A 83 -2.05 -15.08 -0.15
N ASN A 84 -2.85 -15.84 -0.89
CA ASN A 84 -3.07 -17.28 -0.70
C ASN A 84 -3.61 -17.89 -1.99
N VAL A 85 -3.94 -19.18 -2.00
CA VAL A 85 -4.44 -19.88 -3.20
C VAL A 85 -5.68 -19.21 -3.82
N ASN A 86 -6.50 -18.54 -3.01
CA ASN A 86 -7.71 -17.84 -3.45
C ASN A 86 -7.52 -16.32 -3.60
N PHE A 87 -6.31 -15.80 -3.37
CA PHE A 87 -5.97 -14.39 -3.54
C PHE A 87 -4.55 -14.32 -4.12
N GLY A 88 -4.49 -14.38 -5.45
CA GLY A 88 -3.25 -14.44 -6.21
C GLY A 88 -2.64 -13.06 -6.48
N TYR A 89 -1.58 -13.03 -7.28
CA TYR A 89 -0.87 -11.80 -7.57
C TYR A 89 -1.73 -10.75 -8.31
N ILE A 90 -2.61 -11.16 -9.22
CA ILE A 90 -3.57 -10.27 -9.89
C ILE A 90 -4.53 -9.63 -8.87
N ASP A 91 -5.03 -10.40 -7.90
CA ASP A 91 -5.91 -9.88 -6.84
C ASP A 91 -5.17 -8.84 -5.99
N PHE A 92 -3.88 -9.09 -5.72
CA PHE A 92 -3.02 -8.12 -5.04
C PHE A 92 -2.89 -6.81 -5.83
N LEU A 93 -2.56 -6.87 -7.12
CA LEU A 93 -2.46 -5.67 -7.97
C LEU A 93 -3.79 -4.90 -8.00
N ASN A 94 -4.91 -5.60 -8.21
CA ASN A 94 -6.24 -5.00 -8.15
C ASN A 94 -6.52 -4.32 -6.81
N ALA A 95 -6.13 -4.97 -5.72
CA ALA A 95 -6.35 -4.42 -4.39
C ALA A 95 -5.45 -3.20 -4.09
N VAL A 96 -4.24 -3.15 -4.65
CA VAL A 96 -3.38 -1.95 -4.62
C VAL A 96 -4.06 -0.81 -5.38
N LEU A 97 -4.48 -1.05 -6.63
CA LEU A 97 -5.16 -0.04 -7.45
C LEU A 97 -6.43 0.49 -6.78
N GLN A 98 -7.27 -0.40 -6.24
CA GLN A 98 -8.47 -0.02 -5.49
C GLN A 98 -8.16 0.82 -4.27
N SER A 99 -7.04 0.57 -3.58
CA SER A 99 -6.65 1.35 -2.40
C SER A 99 -6.25 2.78 -2.79
N ILE A 100 -5.57 2.96 -3.93
CA ILE A 100 -5.26 4.30 -4.46
C ILE A 100 -6.53 5.02 -4.92
N HIS A 101 -7.43 4.35 -5.64
CA HIS A 101 -8.70 4.97 -6.03
C HIS A 101 -9.58 5.36 -4.84
N LEU A 102 -9.56 4.57 -3.75
CA LEU A 102 -10.31 4.89 -2.55
C LEU A 102 -9.86 6.22 -1.92
N ILE A 103 -8.55 6.47 -1.85
CA ILE A 103 -8.05 7.74 -1.28
C ILE A 103 -8.32 8.93 -2.22
N GLN A 104 -8.31 8.70 -3.54
CA GLN A 104 -8.56 9.75 -4.55
C GLN A 104 -10.02 10.23 -4.60
N GLN A 105 -10.94 9.51 -3.96
CA GLN A 105 -12.34 9.95 -3.81
C GLN A 105 -12.51 11.08 -2.78
N LYS A 106 -11.44 11.44 -2.06
CA LYS A 106 -11.43 12.45 -1.00
C LYS A 106 -11.06 13.82 -1.56
N GLU A 107 -11.56 14.87 -0.90
CA GLU A 107 -11.28 16.25 -1.32
C GLU A 107 -9.80 16.59 -1.09
N SER A 108 -9.27 16.19 0.06
CA SER A 108 -7.85 16.31 0.40
C SER A 108 -7.28 14.95 0.78
N TYR A 109 -6.22 14.54 0.10
CA TYR A 109 -5.51 13.30 0.41
C TYR A 109 -4.00 13.44 0.23
N HIS A 110 -3.26 12.73 1.06
CA HIS A 110 -1.79 12.67 1.02
C HIS A 110 -1.31 11.29 1.49
N MET A 111 -0.27 10.77 0.84
CA MET A 111 0.37 9.51 1.21
C MET A 111 1.77 9.77 1.76
N THR A 112 2.05 9.32 2.96
CA THR A 112 3.42 9.27 3.50
C THR A 112 3.93 7.82 3.49
N TYR A 113 5.12 7.59 2.93
CA TYR A 113 5.74 6.26 2.83
C TYR A 113 7.10 6.26 3.53
N ILE A 114 7.23 5.52 4.63
CA ILE A 114 8.52 5.20 5.22
C ILE A 114 9.04 3.94 4.51
N ALA A 115 10.08 4.08 3.70
CA ALA A 115 10.42 3.13 2.65
C ALA A 115 11.63 2.24 3.02
N LYS A 116 11.36 0.98 3.40
CA LYS A 116 12.40 -0.05 3.56
C LYS A 116 12.88 -0.61 2.21
N ASP A 117 11.98 -0.66 1.23
CA ASP A 117 12.24 -0.92 -0.20
C ASP A 117 11.65 0.28 -0.98
N ILE A 118 12.13 0.53 -2.20
CA ILE A 118 11.56 1.57 -3.07
C ILE A 118 10.05 1.28 -3.21
N PRO A 119 9.17 2.27 -3.02
CA PRO A 119 7.74 2.09 -3.21
C PRO A 119 7.46 1.45 -4.58
N PRO A 120 6.70 0.34 -4.62
CA PRO A 120 6.62 -0.52 -5.80
C PRO A 120 6.05 0.18 -7.03
N PHE A 121 5.29 1.26 -6.81
CA PHE A 121 4.73 2.12 -7.86
C PHE A 121 5.81 2.63 -8.84
N HIS A 122 7.01 2.94 -8.34
CA HIS A 122 8.10 3.47 -9.16
C HIS A 122 8.67 2.43 -10.15
N TYR A 123 8.51 1.13 -9.88
CA TYR A 123 8.90 0.08 -10.84
C TYR A 123 7.91 -0.03 -11.99
N PHE A 124 6.62 0.23 -11.73
CA PHE A 124 5.54 -0.02 -12.67
C PHE A 124 5.50 0.92 -13.87
N ARG A 125 6.32 1.99 -13.87
CA ARG A 125 6.53 2.87 -15.04
C ARG A 125 7.56 2.35 -16.04
N PHE A 126 8.22 1.23 -15.73
CA PHE A 126 9.26 0.62 -16.55
C PHE A 126 8.86 -0.78 -16.98
N THR A 127 9.18 -1.16 -18.21
CA THR A 127 8.74 -2.44 -18.76
C THR A 127 9.46 -3.62 -18.10
N GLU A 128 10.80 -3.58 -18.03
CA GLU A 128 11.57 -4.74 -17.57
C GLU A 128 11.65 -4.81 -16.05
N LEU A 129 11.74 -3.69 -15.33
CA LEU A 129 11.70 -3.65 -13.87
C LEU A 129 10.34 -4.08 -13.32
N SER A 130 9.24 -3.59 -13.91
CA SER A 130 7.89 -4.03 -13.52
C SER A 130 7.72 -5.53 -13.70
N ALA A 131 8.14 -6.05 -14.87
CA ALA A 131 8.06 -7.47 -15.17
C ALA A 131 8.97 -8.31 -14.26
N PHE A 132 10.20 -7.87 -14.01
CA PHE A 132 11.14 -8.54 -13.13
C PHE A 132 10.63 -8.60 -11.69
N LYS A 133 10.16 -7.47 -11.12
CA LYS A 133 9.64 -7.45 -9.75
C LYS A 133 8.43 -8.36 -9.60
N SER A 134 7.51 -8.33 -10.57
CA SER A 134 6.36 -9.24 -10.62
C SER A 134 6.79 -10.71 -10.66
N TYR A 135 7.74 -11.06 -11.53
CA TYR A 135 8.30 -12.41 -11.62
C TYR A 135 8.97 -12.83 -10.31
N PHE A 136 9.82 -11.98 -9.74
CA PHE A 136 10.55 -12.26 -8.51
C PHE A 136 9.60 -12.53 -7.34
N TRP A 137 8.58 -11.68 -7.19
CA TRP A 137 7.56 -11.86 -6.15
C TRP A 137 6.77 -13.15 -6.35
N MET A 138 6.27 -13.40 -7.56
CA MET A 138 5.52 -14.61 -7.86
C MET A 138 6.37 -15.89 -7.65
N LYS A 139 7.62 -15.89 -8.12
CA LYS A 139 8.49 -17.07 -8.03
C LYS A 139 9.10 -17.28 -6.64
N THR A 140 9.70 -16.25 -6.06
CA THR A 140 10.52 -16.37 -4.85
C THR A 140 9.70 -16.22 -3.58
N ILE A 141 8.75 -15.28 -3.56
CA ILE A 141 7.96 -14.96 -2.37
C ILE A 141 6.69 -15.81 -2.30
N LEU A 142 5.91 -15.82 -3.39
CA LEU A 142 4.65 -16.55 -3.47
C LEU A 142 4.82 -18.03 -3.84
N LYS A 143 5.97 -18.39 -4.42
CA LYS A 143 6.29 -19.76 -4.87
C LYS A 143 5.25 -20.32 -5.83
N GLU A 144 4.81 -19.50 -6.78
CA GLU A 144 3.85 -19.88 -7.81
C GLU A 144 4.32 -21.16 -8.55
N PRO A 145 3.56 -22.27 -8.49
CA PRO A 145 4.00 -23.55 -9.05
C PRO A 145 4.33 -23.47 -10.55
N SER A 146 3.61 -22.61 -11.28
CA SER A 146 3.81 -22.39 -12.72
C SER A 146 5.17 -21.76 -13.08
N LEU A 147 5.88 -21.20 -12.10
CA LEU A 147 7.18 -20.54 -12.25
C LEU A 147 8.35 -21.32 -11.62
N ALA A 148 8.10 -22.46 -10.96
CA ALA A 148 9.12 -23.19 -10.20
C ALA A 148 10.40 -23.45 -11.02
N ASN A 149 10.24 -23.92 -12.25
CA ASN A 149 11.35 -24.26 -13.16
C ASN A 149 11.55 -23.24 -14.30
N LYS A 150 10.97 -22.04 -14.19
CA LYS A 150 11.11 -20.99 -15.21
C LYS A 150 12.14 -19.95 -14.78
N THR A 151 13.03 -19.58 -15.68
CA THR A 151 13.88 -18.38 -15.56
C THR A 151 13.06 -17.13 -15.89
N TYR A 152 13.63 -15.95 -15.61
CA TYR A 152 12.98 -14.69 -15.93
C TYR A 152 12.85 -14.54 -17.45
N HIS A 153 11.65 -14.20 -17.88
CA HIS A 153 11.39 -13.66 -19.20
C HIS A 153 10.10 -12.87 -19.13
N LYS A 154 10.02 -11.68 -19.74
CA LYS A 154 8.83 -10.83 -19.64
C LYS A 154 7.51 -11.51 -20.05
N SER A 155 7.56 -12.50 -20.95
CA SER A 155 6.37 -13.25 -21.38
C SER A 155 5.75 -14.13 -20.30
N VAL A 156 6.41 -14.32 -19.15
CA VAL A 156 5.80 -14.99 -17.99
C VAL A 156 4.81 -14.08 -17.25
N ILE A 157 4.85 -12.77 -17.52
CA ILE A 157 3.92 -11.78 -17.01
C ILE A 157 2.77 -11.65 -18.01
N SER A 158 1.54 -11.80 -17.53
CA SER A 158 0.37 -11.72 -18.40
C SER A 158 0.13 -10.28 -18.86
N PRO A 159 -0.48 -10.07 -20.05
CA PRO A 159 -0.88 -8.73 -20.48
C PRO A 159 -1.78 -8.01 -19.47
N GLU A 160 -2.63 -8.75 -18.75
CA GLU A 160 -3.47 -8.22 -17.66
C GLU A 160 -2.64 -7.69 -16.49
N MET A 161 -1.60 -8.43 -16.05
CA MET A 161 -0.70 -7.96 -14.99
C MET A 161 0.05 -6.69 -15.41
N THR A 162 0.53 -6.65 -16.66
CA THR A 162 1.21 -5.47 -17.21
C THR A 162 0.28 -4.25 -17.19
N LEU A 163 -0.95 -4.42 -17.69
CA LEU A 163 -1.95 -3.36 -17.70
C LEU A 163 -2.28 -2.86 -16.29
N LEU A 164 -2.43 -3.78 -15.31
CA LEU A 164 -2.68 -3.39 -13.92
C LEU A 164 -1.52 -2.61 -13.32
N CYS A 165 -0.27 -3.00 -13.61
CA CYS A 165 0.90 -2.24 -13.16
C CYS A 165 0.91 -0.81 -13.73
N GLU A 166 0.66 -0.67 -15.04
CA GLU A 166 0.55 0.63 -15.71
C GLU A 166 -0.55 1.49 -15.07
N GLN A 167 -1.74 0.91 -14.83
CA GLN A 167 -2.85 1.60 -14.16
C GLN A 167 -2.51 2.03 -12.73
N ILE A 168 -1.77 1.20 -11.98
CA ILE A 168 -1.31 1.55 -10.63
C ILE A 168 -0.36 2.74 -10.70
N TRP A 169 0.60 2.75 -11.62
CA TRP A 169 1.47 3.91 -11.81
C TRP A 169 0.66 5.15 -12.20
N ASP A 170 -0.27 5.02 -13.14
CA ASP A 170 -1.10 6.13 -13.62
C ASP A 170 -1.95 6.77 -12.51
N ALA A 171 -2.45 5.95 -11.59
CA ALA A 171 -3.15 6.41 -10.41
C ALA A 171 -2.16 7.04 -9.40
N TYR A 172 -1.04 6.36 -9.11
CA TYR A 172 -0.05 6.80 -8.12
C TYR A 172 0.62 8.13 -8.47
N GLN A 173 0.96 8.35 -9.75
CA GLN A 173 1.65 9.56 -10.18
C GLN A 173 0.84 10.85 -9.93
N GLN A 174 -0.48 10.72 -9.69
CA GLN A 174 -1.37 11.82 -9.31
C GLN A 174 -1.55 11.99 -7.79
N VAL A 175 -0.97 11.12 -6.97
CA VAL A 175 -1.09 11.16 -5.51
C VAL A 175 -0.02 12.10 -4.94
N PRO A 176 -0.38 13.15 -4.18
CA PRO A 176 0.57 13.90 -3.38
C PRO A 176 1.24 12.96 -2.37
N SER A 177 2.57 12.84 -2.41
CA SER A 177 3.27 11.95 -1.49
C SER A 177 4.53 12.51 -0.90
N LEU A 178 4.79 12.10 0.35
CA LEU A 178 6.05 12.24 1.05
C LEU A 178 6.67 10.86 1.20
N GLU A 179 7.91 10.68 0.76
CA GLU A 179 8.65 9.45 0.94
C GLU A 179 9.88 9.69 1.82
N ILE A 180 10.14 8.78 2.74
CA ILE A 180 11.33 8.78 3.61
C ILE A 180 12.17 7.58 3.23
N TRP A 181 13.35 7.83 2.67
CA TRP A 181 14.27 6.82 2.17
C TRP A 181 15.52 6.76 3.03
N SER A 182 16.20 5.63 2.97
CA SER A 182 17.52 5.40 3.56
C SER A 182 18.43 4.74 2.52
N ASP A 183 19.69 4.54 2.87
CA ASP A 183 20.62 3.76 2.03
C ASP A 183 20.12 2.35 1.70
N GLU A 184 19.34 1.74 2.61
CA GLU A 184 18.81 0.39 2.42
C GLU A 184 17.66 0.34 1.43
N THR A 185 16.93 1.44 1.22
CA THR A 185 15.75 1.50 0.34
C THR A 185 16.10 1.04 -1.08
N PHE A 186 17.25 1.48 -1.60
CA PHE A 186 17.76 1.09 -2.91
C PHE A 186 18.40 -0.31 -2.91
N ASN A 187 19.10 -0.66 -1.83
CA ASN A 187 19.85 -1.92 -1.71
C ASN A 187 18.96 -3.16 -1.83
N VAL A 188 17.69 -3.09 -1.40
CA VAL A 188 16.77 -4.23 -1.43
C VAL A 188 16.58 -4.75 -2.86
N THR A 189 16.35 -3.88 -3.84
CA THR A 189 16.16 -4.33 -5.23
C THR A 189 17.44 -4.77 -5.90
N LEU A 190 18.58 -4.11 -5.61
CA LEU A 190 19.87 -4.60 -6.10
C LEU A 190 20.16 -6.03 -5.64
N ARG A 191 19.94 -6.34 -4.36
CA ARG A 191 20.14 -7.71 -3.83
C ARG A 191 19.19 -8.73 -4.47
N GLN A 192 17.98 -8.33 -4.86
CA GLN A 192 17.06 -9.21 -5.57
C GLN A 192 17.54 -9.52 -7.00
N ILE A 193 18.04 -8.49 -7.70
CA ILE A 193 18.64 -8.64 -9.03
C ILE A 193 19.89 -9.52 -8.94
N GLU A 194 20.78 -9.24 -7.98
CA GLU A 194 21.99 -10.02 -7.69
C GLU A 194 21.67 -11.49 -7.47
N TYR A 195 20.80 -11.79 -6.50
CA TYR A 195 20.37 -13.16 -6.20
C TYR A 195 19.81 -13.86 -7.44
N SER A 196 18.93 -13.18 -8.19
CA SER A 196 18.35 -13.75 -9.40
C SER A 196 19.39 -14.03 -10.48
N TYR A 197 20.46 -13.24 -10.57
CA TYR A 197 21.55 -13.51 -11.49
C TYR A 197 22.43 -14.68 -11.02
N GLU A 198 22.87 -14.67 -9.76
CA GLU A 198 23.77 -15.68 -9.20
C GLU A 198 23.19 -17.09 -9.25
N VAL A 199 21.88 -17.23 -9.03
CA VAL A 199 21.20 -18.53 -9.06
C VAL A 199 20.68 -18.91 -10.44
N GLY A 200 21.05 -18.15 -11.49
CA GLY A 200 20.74 -18.45 -12.89
C GLY A 200 19.29 -18.18 -13.31
N MET A 201 18.56 -17.31 -12.58
CA MET A 201 17.22 -16.85 -13.02
C MET A 201 17.30 -15.78 -14.11
N LEU A 202 18.40 -15.03 -14.20
CA LEU A 202 18.64 -13.99 -15.20
C LEU A 202 19.80 -14.35 -16.12
N THR A 203 19.71 -13.98 -17.40
CA THR A 203 20.89 -13.95 -18.29
C THR A 203 21.70 -12.67 -18.07
N LYS A 204 22.93 -12.63 -18.59
CA LYS A 204 23.76 -11.42 -18.55
C LYS A 204 23.14 -10.27 -19.33
N GLU A 205 22.49 -10.54 -20.47
CA GLU A 205 21.81 -9.48 -21.21
C GLU A 205 20.63 -8.90 -20.42
N GLN A 206 19.82 -9.76 -19.78
CA GLN A 206 18.69 -9.32 -18.95
C GLN A 206 19.15 -8.52 -17.73
N LEU A 207 20.25 -8.93 -17.10
CA LEU A 207 20.88 -8.18 -16.02
C LEU A 207 21.26 -6.75 -16.46
N GLY A 208 21.92 -6.62 -17.62
CA GLY A 208 22.30 -5.32 -18.17
C GLY A 208 21.10 -4.40 -18.39
N VAL A 209 20.01 -4.94 -18.95
CA VAL A 209 18.77 -4.17 -19.15
C VAL A 209 18.15 -3.71 -17.83
N LEU A 210 18.14 -4.54 -16.79
CA LEU A 210 17.64 -4.15 -15.47
C LEU A 210 18.51 -3.08 -14.81
N ILE A 211 19.84 -3.16 -14.96
CA ILE A 211 20.78 -2.13 -14.48
C ILE A 211 20.51 -0.79 -15.19
N ASP A 212 20.28 -0.81 -16.50
CA ASP A 212 19.96 0.38 -17.28
C ASP A 212 18.64 1.02 -16.85
N GLU A 213 17.57 0.24 -16.65
CA GLU A 213 16.30 0.76 -16.14
C GLU A 213 16.42 1.25 -14.69
N MET A 214 17.23 0.61 -13.82
CA MET A 214 17.52 1.13 -12.48
C MET A 214 18.24 2.47 -12.52
N ARG A 215 19.17 2.66 -13.47
CA ARG A 215 19.86 3.93 -13.69
C ARG A 215 18.87 5.02 -14.15
N GLN A 216 17.96 4.67 -15.06
CA GLN A 216 16.89 5.58 -15.50
C GLN A 216 15.94 5.94 -14.37
N LEU A 217 15.56 4.96 -13.53
CA LEU A 217 14.75 5.17 -12.33
C LEU A 217 15.39 6.20 -11.40
N LEU A 218 16.69 6.06 -11.07
CA LEU A 218 17.42 7.02 -10.24
C LEU A 218 17.43 8.42 -10.85
N ASN A 219 17.70 8.53 -12.16
CA ASN A 219 17.72 9.82 -12.85
C ASN A 219 16.36 10.53 -12.81
N ILE A 220 15.28 9.78 -13.03
CA ILE A 220 13.92 10.36 -13.00
C ILE A 220 13.55 10.76 -11.57
N LEU A 221 13.83 9.92 -10.56
CA LEU A 221 13.57 10.26 -9.16
C LEU A 221 14.36 11.48 -8.69
N ALA A 222 15.62 11.63 -9.12
CA ALA A 222 16.42 12.81 -8.83
C ALA A 222 15.77 14.08 -9.38
N LYS A 223 15.25 14.01 -10.61
CA LYS A 223 14.54 15.10 -11.27
C LYS A 223 13.18 15.39 -10.64
N GLU A 224 12.42 14.36 -10.28
CA GLU A 224 11.14 14.50 -9.56
C GLU A 224 11.34 15.14 -8.19
N ALA A 225 12.41 14.76 -7.48
CA ALA A 225 12.78 15.36 -6.20
C ALA A 225 13.21 16.82 -6.38
N GLU A 226 13.99 17.14 -7.41
CA GLU A 226 14.38 18.51 -7.75
C GLU A 226 13.18 19.42 -8.00
N GLU A 227 12.25 18.99 -8.85
CA GLU A 227 11.05 19.76 -9.22
C GLU A 227 9.94 19.70 -8.14
N GLY A 228 10.03 18.76 -7.20
CA GLY A 228 9.02 18.56 -6.16
C GLY A 228 7.70 17.95 -6.66
N VAL A 229 7.72 17.33 -7.85
CA VAL A 229 6.54 16.77 -8.52
C VAL A 229 6.91 15.51 -9.29
N LYS A 230 6.02 14.53 -9.29
CA LYS A 230 6.11 13.32 -10.11
C LYS A 230 5.95 13.67 -11.59
N MET A 231 6.64 12.93 -12.43
CA MET A 231 6.64 13.13 -13.88
C MET A 231 5.94 11.98 -14.59
N SER A 232 5.09 12.33 -15.54
CA SER A 232 4.58 11.36 -16.53
C SER A 232 5.71 10.80 -17.40
N PRO A 233 5.49 9.66 -18.10
CA PRO A 233 6.49 9.08 -19.03
C PRO A 233 7.00 10.06 -20.10
N ASN A 234 6.22 11.11 -20.43
CA ASN A 234 6.60 12.17 -21.36
C ASN A 234 7.32 13.36 -20.69
N ASN A 235 7.84 13.19 -19.47
CA ASN A 235 8.52 14.22 -18.67
C ASN A 235 7.67 15.47 -18.38
N LYS A 236 6.34 15.36 -18.41
CA LYS A 236 5.46 16.45 -17.99
C LYS A 236 5.19 16.34 -16.49
N ALA A 237 5.44 17.43 -15.77
CA ALA A 237 5.04 17.61 -14.37
C ALA A 237 3.52 17.46 -14.24
N LEU A 238 3.09 16.75 -13.19
CA LEU A 238 1.68 16.49 -12.92
C LEU A 238 1.18 17.42 -11.82
N VAL A 239 0.06 18.11 -12.08
CA VAL A 239 -0.49 19.15 -11.19
C VAL A 239 -0.77 18.62 -9.77
N ASN A 240 -1.26 17.38 -9.65
CA ASN A 240 -1.61 16.78 -8.37
C ASN A 240 -0.48 15.90 -7.80
N GLY A 241 0.58 15.65 -8.56
CA GLY A 241 1.62 14.69 -8.24
C GLY A 241 2.72 15.21 -7.32
N ARG A 242 2.43 16.10 -6.36
CA ARG A 242 3.46 16.64 -5.44
C ARG A 242 4.31 15.51 -4.86
N TYR A 243 5.62 15.71 -4.85
CA TYR A 243 6.60 14.73 -4.44
C TYR A 243 7.59 15.35 -3.46
N GLU A 244 7.57 14.85 -2.24
CA GLU A 244 8.52 15.21 -1.20
C GLU A 244 9.36 14.00 -0.87
N LEU A 245 10.67 14.18 -0.82
CA LEU A 245 11.62 13.11 -0.56
C LEU A 245 12.55 13.53 0.57
N TYR A 246 12.65 12.67 1.57
CA TYR A 246 13.50 12.85 2.72
C TYR A 246 14.49 11.69 2.81
N TYR A 247 15.73 12.02 3.14
CA TYR A 247 16.78 11.05 3.43
C TYR A 247 16.96 10.90 4.93
N ASN A 248 16.79 9.68 5.43
CA ASN A 248 17.05 9.30 6.82
C ASN A 248 18.32 8.44 6.89
N GLU A 249 19.36 8.98 7.53
CA GLU A 249 20.66 8.32 7.72
C GLU A 249 20.67 7.29 8.85
N ILE A 250 19.65 7.30 9.73
CA ILE A 250 19.66 6.52 10.96
C ILE A 250 19.22 5.09 10.68
N GLU A 251 17.91 4.90 10.46
CA GLU A 251 17.36 3.57 10.18
C GLU A 251 15.90 3.65 9.74
N ILE A 252 15.54 2.80 8.77
CA ILE A 252 14.15 2.45 8.47
C ILE A 252 13.95 0.98 8.81
N GLY A 253 13.07 0.71 9.78
CA GLY A 253 12.79 -0.64 10.27
C GLY A 253 11.88 -1.46 9.34
N ASP A 254 10.85 -0.85 8.76
CA ASP A 254 9.86 -1.52 7.91
C ASP A 254 9.19 -0.55 6.93
N ASN A 255 8.37 -1.09 6.01
CA ASN A 255 7.48 -0.24 5.21
C ASN A 255 6.24 0.13 6.03
N THR A 256 6.07 1.44 6.23
CA THR A 256 4.87 2.04 6.81
C THR A 256 4.28 3.03 5.82
N ILE A 257 3.03 2.82 5.45
CA ILE A 257 2.29 3.68 4.54
C ILE A 257 1.16 4.33 5.34
N PHE A 258 1.17 5.65 5.41
CA PHE A 258 0.21 6.45 6.15
C PHE A 258 -0.58 7.31 5.16
N PHE A 259 -1.90 7.25 5.27
CA PHE A 259 -2.79 8.05 4.45
C PHE A 259 -3.49 9.07 5.33
N SER A 260 -3.35 10.35 4.96
CA SER A 260 -4.19 11.43 5.45
C SER A 260 -5.26 11.72 4.41
N MET A 261 -6.53 11.70 4.81
CA MET A 261 -7.70 11.78 3.94
C MET A 261 -8.77 12.62 4.61
N ASP A 262 -8.83 13.92 4.35
CA ASP A 262 -9.64 14.86 5.13
C ASP A 262 -9.37 14.71 6.65
N GLU A 263 -10.40 14.43 7.46
CA GLU A 263 -10.29 14.11 8.90
C GLU A 263 -9.99 12.63 9.19
N GLN A 264 -9.94 11.78 8.16
CA GLN A 264 -9.66 10.35 8.30
C GLN A 264 -8.17 10.07 8.20
N ARG A 265 -7.72 9.06 8.95
CA ARG A 265 -6.37 8.52 8.90
C ARG A 265 -6.43 7.02 8.68
N MET A 266 -5.46 6.50 7.95
CA MET A 266 -5.32 5.07 7.73
C MET A 266 -3.85 4.70 7.69
N VAL A 267 -3.49 3.61 8.38
CA VAL A 267 -2.15 3.04 8.34
C VAL A 267 -2.18 1.71 7.62
N HIS A 268 -1.16 1.47 6.82
CA HIS A 268 -0.85 0.24 6.12
C HIS A 268 0.57 -0.18 6.51
N LYS A 269 0.69 -1.32 7.18
CA LYS A 269 1.96 -1.95 7.57
C LYS A 269 2.17 -3.20 6.74
N THR A 270 3.31 -3.32 6.09
CA THR A 270 3.70 -4.60 5.49
C THR A 270 4.27 -5.50 6.58
N TYR A 271 3.75 -6.73 6.74
CA TYR A 271 4.30 -7.70 7.71
C TYR A 271 5.07 -8.85 7.03
N ASN A 272 5.04 -8.86 5.70
CA ASN A 272 6.04 -9.45 4.83
C ASN A 272 6.04 -8.62 3.53
N MET A 273 6.82 -9.01 2.51
CA MET A 273 7.02 -8.18 1.32
C MET A 273 5.73 -7.75 0.58
N LEU A 274 4.65 -8.55 0.61
CA LEU A 274 3.41 -8.26 -0.14
C LEU A 274 2.15 -8.19 0.73
N ASN A 275 2.13 -8.86 1.87
CA ASN A 275 0.97 -8.90 2.74
C ASN A 275 0.92 -7.65 3.63
N LEU A 276 -0.30 -7.19 3.86
CA LEU A 276 -0.56 -5.90 4.47
C LEU A 276 -1.50 -6.04 5.67
N LEU A 277 -1.19 -5.32 6.74
CA LEU A 277 -2.11 -5.01 7.83
C LEU A 277 -2.59 -3.58 7.63
N SER A 278 -3.90 -3.37 7.70
CA SER A 278 -4.52 -2.06 7.57
C SER A 278 -5.35 -1.72 8.79
N THR A 279 -5.28 -0.49 9.26
CA THR A 279 -6.12 0.00 10.37
C THR A 279 -6.50 1.45 10.18
N THR A 280 -7.65 1.81 10.74
CA THR A 280 -8.15 3.19 10.88
C THR A 280 -8.34 3.55 12.35
N ASP A 281 -7.75 2.76 13.26
CA ASP A 281 -7.75 3.04 14.68
C ASP A 281 -7.11 4.41 14.96
N HIS A 282 -7.85 5.27 15.66
CA HIS A 282 -7.49 6.67 15.82
C HIS A 282 -6.19 6.87 16.61
N GLU A 283 -6.07 6.21 17.76
CA GLU A 283 -4.89 6.34 18.63
C GLU A 283 -3.65 5.77 17.98
N PHE A 284 -3.78 4.63 17.28
CA PHE A 284 -2.70 4.05 16.51
C PHE A 284 -2.26 4.97 15.37
N CYS A 285 -3.19 5.53 14.60
CA CYS A 285 -2.85 6.45 13.52
C CYS A 285 -2.16 7.72 14.04
N LEU A 286 -2.64 8.30 15.13
CA LEU A 286 -1.99 9.45 15.78
C LEU A 286 -0.58 9.11 16.28
N ASN A 287 -0.39 7.90 16.80
CA ASN A 287 0.94 7.43 17.21
C ASN A 287 1.89 7.35 16.01
N ILE A 288 1.45 6.77 14.89
CA ILE A 288 2.24 6.69 13.65
C ILE A 288 2.53 8.09 13.08
N GLU A 289 1.59 9.03 13.11
CA GLU A 289 1.79 10.40 12.65
C GLU A 289 2.84 11.14 13.49
N ARG A 290 2.81 10.97 14.82
CA ARG A 290 3.86 11.48 15.74
C ARG A 290 5.22 10.82 15.48
N TYR A 291 5.23 9.53 15.19
CA TYR A 291 6.45 8.80 14.83
C TYR A 291 7.04 9.34 13.51
N ILE A 292 6.23 9.49 12.46
CA ILE A 292 6.64 10.11 11.19
C ILE A 292 7.25 11.50 11.44
N SER A 293 6.60 12.33 12.26
CA SER A 293 7.11 13.66 12.62
C SER A 293 8.48 13.60 13.30
N THR A 294 8.70 12.62 14.18
CA THR A 294 9.99 12.40 14.85
C THR A 294 11.07 11.96 13.88
N VAL A 295 10.73 11.05 12.95
CA VAL A 295 11.65 10.61 11.88
C VAL A 295 12.02 11.81 11.00
N LEU A 296 11.06 12.62 10.57
CA LEU A 296 11.29 13.80 9.74
C LEU A 296 12.20 14.84 10.41
N GLN A 297 12.08 15.04 11.72
CA GLN A 297 12.99 15.93 12.48
C GLN A 297 14.46 15.47 12.45
N LYS A 298 14.71 14.20 12.11
CA LYS A 298 16.05 13.59 11.99
C LYS A 298 16.41 13.24 10.55
N SER A 299 15.58 13.62 9.60
CA SER A 299 15.80 13.39 8.17
C SER A 299 16.20 14.69 7.46
N ILE A 300 16.93 14.54 6.38
CA ILE A 300 17.36 15.64 5.51
C ILE A 300 16.35 15.73 4.35
N PRO A 301 15.67 16.87 4.14
CA PRO A 301 14.86 17.05 2.93
C PRO A 301 15.79 17.01 1.72
N ILE A 302 15.48 16.20 0.72
CA ILE A 302 16.23 16.11 -0.54
C ILE A 302 15.37 16.42 -1.77
N SER A 303 14.12 16.86 -1.55
CA SER A 303 13.26 17.45 -2.58
C SER A 303 13.17 18.99 -2.45
N ASN A 304 12.82 19.68 -3.54
CA ASN A 304 12.75 21.14 -3.62
C ASN A 304 14.09 21.80 -3.23
N SER A 305 14.14 22.41 -2.05
CA SER A 305 15.28 23.10 -1.48
C SER A 305 16.18 22.13 -0.72
N SER A 306 17.26 21.65 -1.35
CA SER A 306 18.48 21.05 -0.74
C SER A 306 19.34 20.40 -1.81
N GLU A 307 19.73 21.17 -2.83
CA GLU A 307 20.42 20.66 -4.03
C GLU A 307 21.66 19.83 -3.68
N LYS A 308 22.52 20.32 -2.77
CA LYS A 308 23.74 19.62 -2.38
C LYS A 308 23.47 18.23 -1.78
N GLU A 309 22.51 18.13 -0.86
CA GLU A 309 22.19 16.86 -0.20
C GLU A 309 21.44 15.92 -1.14
N ARG A 310 20.57 16.45 -2.01
CA ARG A 310 19.96 15.69 -3.12
C ARG A 310 21.01 15.07 -4.02
N ILE A 311 21.93 15.88 -4.54
CA ILE A 311 23.03 15.42 -5.42
C ILE A 311 23.89 14.38 -4.70
N ARG A 312 24.24 14.62 -3.43
CA ARG A 312 25.02 13.65 -2.63
C ARG A 312 24.30 12.31 -2.53
N PHE A 313 23.02 12.31 -2.17
CA PHE A 313 22.22 11.09 -2.04
C PHE A 313 22.17 10.29 -3.35
N PHE A 314 21.76 10.91 -4.45
CA PHE A 314 21.64 10.22 -5.73
C PHE A 314 23.00 9.79 -6.31
N ASN A 315 24.08 10.56 -6.10
CA ASN A 315 25.43 10.14 -6.48
C ASN A 315 25.87 8.88 -5.73
N THR A 316 25.56 8.77 -4.44
CA THR A 316 25.82 7.54 -3.67
C THR A 316 25.04 6.35 -4.22
N MET A 317 23.77 6.53 -4.60
CA MET A 317 22.98 5.45 -5.24
C MET A 317 23.56 5.05 -6.60
N HIS A 318 23.99 6.02 -7.42
CA HIS A 318 24.65 5.74 -8.70
C HIS A 318 25.99 5.03 -8.52
N ALA A 319 26.79 5.40 -7.52
CA ALA A 319 28.04 4.72 -7.21
C ALA A 319 27.80 3.25 -6.86
N LYS A 320 26.81 2.97 -5.99
CA LYS A 320 26.40 1.60 -5.66
C LYS A 320 25.99 0.80 -6.90
N LEU A 321 25.21 1.40 -7.80
CA LEU A 321 24.78 0.75 -9.05
C LEU A 321 25.97 0.47 -9.98
N ASN A 322 26.91 1.41 -10.13
CA ASN A 322 28.11 1.24 -10.94
C ASN A 322 29.04 0.16 -10.36
N ASP A 323 29.21 0.12 -9.04
CA ASP A 323 29.99 -0.92 -8.38
C ASP A 323 29.35 -2.30 -8.57
N PHE A 324 28.02 -2.39 -8.47
CA PHE A 324 27.26 -3.61 -8.77
C PHE A 324 27.44 -4.08 -10.22
N GLU A 325 27.33 -3.17 -11.19
CA GLU A 325 27.56 -3.45 -12.61
C GLU A 325 28.98 -3.96 -12.88
N ARG A 326 29.99 -3.38 -12.22
CA ARG A 326 31.40 -3.81 -12.36
C ARG A 326 31.65 -5.21 -11.79
N VAL A 327 30.98 -5.60 -10.71
CA VAL A 327 31.19 -6.90 -10.07
C VAL A 327 30.44 -8.01 -10.81
N THR A 328 29.34 -7.66 -11.49
CA THR A 328 28.48 -8.62 -12.20
C THR A 328 28.73 -8.69 -13.72
N GLY A 329 29.41 -7.69 -14.29
CA GLY A 329 29.85 -7.61 -15.68
C GLY A 329 31.22 -8.24 -15.92
#